data_AF-A0AAV2TCC9-F1
#
_entry.id   AF-A0AAV2TCC9-F1
#
_cell.length_a   1.000
_cell.length_b   1.000
_cell.length_c   1.000
_cell.angle_alpha   90.00
_cell.angle_beta   90.00
_cell.angle_gamma   90.00
#
_symmetry.space_group_name_H-M   'P 1'
#
loop_
_entity.id
_entity.type
_entity.pdbx_description
1 polymer ?
#
loop_
_entity_poly.entity_id
_entity_poly.type
_entity_poly.pdbx_seq_one_letter_code
_entity_poly.pdbx_strand_id
1 'polypeptide(L)'
;MLYTASLRRTHENSNPEAILKVLNESVGRRPRRFRLTLRGVITSKLGGTLMANRPELFEEVRLTRDAREREKYDNLAELYAVINTIQCLQKAYIKDHVNSQEYTSACSKLLVQYKAAFKQIQGSEFPTVESFMLKYRMDCPAALERIKEGRPITIKDDKINASKSIADYVSLSITLMDKLRMNMHAVDEVYPDLKELYEIMCRLSILPPDFEGKDKIKCWVEKMDEMKASDDLSDSEVRQLIFDVESAYNAFDRVLHTNA
;
A
#
# COMPACT_ATOMS: atom_id res chain seq x y z
N MET A 1 -13.79 4.70 -25.70
CA MET A 1 -13.08 3.91 -26.73
C MET A 1 -12.12 4.72 -27.63
N LEU A 2 -11.69 5.93 -27.23
CA LEU A 2 -10.66 6.69 -27.97
C LEU A 2 -9.33 6.88 -27.22
N TYR A 3 -9.27 6.56 -25.93
CA TYR A 3 -7.99 6.33 -25.24
C TYR A 3 -7.25 5.10 -25.80
N THR A 4 -8.00 4.09 -26.24
CA THR A 4 -7.46 2.88 -26.89
C THR A 4 -6.82 3.16 -28.25
N ALA A 5 -7.14 4.28 -28.91
CA ALA A 5 -6.55 4.65 -30.20
C ALA A 5 -5.30 5.54 -30.06
N SER A 6 -5.21 6.35 -29.00
CA SER A 6 -4.01 7.16 -28.74
C SER A 6 -2.86 6.34 -28.15
N LEU A 7 -3.15 5.30 -27.36
CA LEU A 7 -2.13 4.40 -26.80
C LEU A 7 -1.71 3.24 -27.73
N ARG A 8 -2.51 2.90 -28.74
CA ARG A 8 -2.10 1.89 -29.76
C ARG A 8 -1.06 2.40 -30.74
N ARG A 9 -0.88 3.71 -30.86
CA ARG A 9 0.06 4.31 -31.84
C ARG A 9 1.46 4.58 -31.28
N THR A 10 1.72 4.32 -30.00
CA THR A 10 3.03 4.49 -29.36
C THR A 10 3.81 3.19 -29.24
N HIS A 11 3.64 2.27 -30.20
CA HIS A 11 4.42 1.03 -30.23
C HIS A 11 5.73 1.13 -31.02
N GLU A 12 6.04 2.29 -31.60
CA GLU A 12 7.30 2.56 -32.30
C GLU A 12 7.77 3.99 -31.93
N ASN A 13 8.95 4.11 -31.29
CA ASN A 13 9.66 5.37 -30.99
C ASN A 13 8.96 6.43 -30.13
N SER A 14 8.62 6.10 -28.88
CA SER A 14 8.21 7.12 -27.89
C SER A 14 9.39 7.53 -27.00
N ASN A 15 9.86 8.77 -27.22
CA ASN A 15 10.87 9.47 -26.44
C ASN A 15 10.60 9.35 -24.92
N PRO A 16 11.52 8.82 -24.10
CA PRO A 16 11.32 8.58 -22.67
C PRO A 16 10.98 9.86 -21.86
N GLU A 17 11.46 11.03 -22.30
CA GLU A 17 11.10 12.31 -21.69
C GLU A 17 9.62 12.66 -21.87
N ALA A 18 9.00 12.25 -22.99
CA ALA A 18 7.58 12.49 -23.23
C ALA A 18 6.71 11.65 -22.29
N ILE A 19 7.17 10.46 -21.90
CA ILE A 19 6.48 9.60 -20.93
C ILE A 19 6.54 10.22 -19.55
N LEU A 20 7.71 10.68 -19.10
CA LEU A 20 7.86 11.40 -17.82
C LEU A 20 7.07 12.71 -17.78
N LYS A 21 7.02 13.44 -18.89
CA LYS A 21 6.22 14.67 -19.00
C LYS A 21 4.72 14.39 -18.93
N VAL A 22 4.23 13.35 -19.62
CA VAL A 22 2.82 12.94 -19.52
C VAL A 22 2.48 12.42 -18.11
N LEU A 23 3.38 11.66 -17.47
CA LEU A 23 3.20 11.20 -16.09
C LEU A 23 3.15 12.38 -15.11
N ASN A 24 4.05 13.36 -15.22
CA ASN A 24 4.07 14.55 -14.37
C ASN A 24 2.90 15.52 -14.65
N GLU A 25 2.46 15.66 -15.89
CA GLU A 25 1.30 16.50 -16.26
C GLU A 25 -0.04 15.86 -15.82
N SER A 26 -0.11 14.53 -15.73
CA SER A 26 -1.30 13.78 -15.27
C SER A 26 -1.49 13.84 -13.75
N VAL A 27 -0.42 14.09 -12.99
CA VAL A 27 -0.45 14.15 -11.51
C VAL A 27 -1.15 15.42 -10.96
N GLY A 28 -1.54 16.38 -11.83
CA GLY A 28 -2.08 17.67 -11.36
C GLY A 28 -3.24 18.29 -12.14
N ARG A 29 -3.83 17.64 -13.17
CA ARG A 29 -4.91 18.26 -13.95
C ARG A 29 -6.18 17.41 -13.98
N ARG A 30 -7.29 17.99 -13.52
CA ARG A 30 -8.64 17.46 -13.77
C ARG A 30 -8.83 17.28 -15.29
N PRO A 31 -9.42 16.17 -15.76
CA PRO A 31 -9.60 15.95 -17.19
C PRO A 31 -10.48 17.06 -17.80
N ARG A 32 -9.95 17.76 -18.81
CA ARG A 32 -10.70 18.78 -19.56
C ARG A 32 -11.81 18.10 -20.36
N ARG A 33 -13.02 18.68 -20.30
CA ARG A 33 -14.21 18.31 -21.10
C ARG A 33 -13.82 18.06 -22.56
N PHE A 34 -13.98 16.81 -23.03
CA PHE A 34 -13.96 16.52 -24.45
C PHE A 34 -15.35 16.04 -24.90
N ARG A 35 -15.98 16.82 -25.78
CA ARG A 35 -17.18 16.46 -26.52
C ARG A 35 -16.72 15.69 -27.76
N LEU A 36 -16.95 14.39 -27.79
CA LEU A 36 -16.60 13.52 -28.91
C LEU A 36 -17.83 13.35 -29.82
N THR A 37 -17.82 14.02 -30.96
CA THR A 37 -18.67 13.70 -32.12
C THR A 37 -17.88 12.77 -33.05
N LEU A 38 -18.34 11.53 -33.23
CA LEU A 38 -17.75 10.54 -34.13
C LEU A 38 -18.42 10.65 -35.51
N ARG A 39 -17.83 11.41 -36.44
CA ARG A 39 -18.21 11.33 -37.86
C ARG A 39 -17.67 10.04 -38.48
N GLY A 40 -18.53 9.06 -38.69
CA GLY A 40 -18.25 7.89 -39.51
C GLY A 40 -18.38 8.21 -41.00
N VAL A 41 -17.35 7.92 -41.79
CA VAL A 41 -17.40 7.90 -43.26
C VAL A 41 -17.89 6.51 -43.68
N ILE A 42 -19.11 6.41 -44.20
CA ILE A 42 -19.63 5.19 -44.81
C ILE A 42 -19.44 5.31 -46.32
N THR A 43 -18.49 4.58 -46.88
CA THR A 43 -18.37 4.38 -48.33
C THR A 43 -19.44 3.40 -48.78
N SER A 44 -20.38 3.88 -49.61
CA SER A 44 -21.48 3.10 -50.15
C SER A 44 -21.03 2.27 -51.36
N LYS A 45 -21.29 0.96 -51.32
CA LYS A 45 -21.58 0.11 -52.49
C LYS A 45 -21.90 -1.31 -52.01
N LEU A 46 -23.19 -1.60 -51.75
CA LEU A 46 -23.88 -2.89 -51.93
C LEU A 46 -25.28 -2.86 -51.28
N GLY A 47 -26.33 -3.08 -52.09
CA GLY A 47 -27.62 -3.67 -51.66
C GLY A 47 -28.67 -2.77 -51.01
N GLY A 48 -29.41 -1.99 -51.83
CA GLY A 48 -30.44 -1.03 -51.41
C GLY A 48 -31.80 -1.58 -50.91
N THR A 49 -31.85 -2.68 -50.16
CA THR A 49 -33.13 -3.14 -49.56
C THR A 49 -33.02 -3.78 -48.17
N LEU A 50 -31.82 -4.18 -47.73
CA LEU A 50 -31.62 -4.77 -46.39
C LEU A 50 -31.23 -3.75 -45.29
N MET A 51 -30.86 -2.53 -45.66
CA MET A 51 -30.44 -1.49 -44.71
C MET A 51 -31.57 -0.59 -44.19
N ALA A 52 -32.78 -0.70 -44.74
CA ALA A 52 -33.91 0.17 -44.37
C ALA A 52 -34.57 -0.18 -43.02
N ASN A 53 -34.23 -1.32 -42.40
CA ASN A 53 -34.90 -1.84 -41.19
C ASN A 53 -34.03 -1.85 -39.91
N ARG A 54 -32.91 -1.12 -39.88
CA ARG A 54 -32.04 -1.01 -38.69
C ARG A 54 -31.77 0.44 -38.29
N PRO A 55 -32.78 1.16 -37.77
CA PRO A 55 -32.64 2.57 -37.37
C PRO A 55 -31.51 2.81 -36.37
N GLU A 56 -31.16 1.81 -35.56
CA GLU A 56 -30.05 1.85 -34.59
C GLU A 56 -28.67 2.06 -35.22
N LEU A 57 -28.50 1.78 -36.52
CA LEU A 57 -27.24 2.01 -37.24
C LEU A 57 -27.07 3.47 -37.70
N PHE A 58 -28.15 4.25 -37.68
CA PHE A 58 -28.15 5.66 -38.10
C PHE A 58 -28.09 6.64 -36.92
N GLU A 59 -28.14 6.13 -35.69
CA GLU A 59 -28.04 6.94 -34.47
C GLU A 59 -26.66 6.83 -33.83
N GLU A 60 -26.09 7.97 -33.40
CA GLU A 60 -24.84 7.99 -32.64
C GLU A 60 -25.07 7.40 -31.23
N VAL A 61 -24.46 6.26 -30.94
CA VAL A 61 -24.51 5.63 -29.63
C VAL A 61 -23.76 6.47 -28.60
N ARG A 62 -24.48 6.98 -27.59
CA ARG A 62 -23.91 7.72 -26.47
C ARG A 62 -23.51 6.77 -25.34
N LEU A 63 -22.36 7.03 -24.73
CA LEU A 63 -21.88 6.27 -23.56
C LEU A 63 -22.78 6.47 -22.34
N THR A 64 -23.36 7.67 -22.18
CA THR A 64 -24.20 8.04 -21.03
C THR A 64 -25.41 8.84 -21.46
N ARG A 65 -26.51 8.63 -20.74
CA ARG A 65 -27.79 9.30 -20.99
C ARG A 65 -28.15 10.27 -19.88
N ASP A 66 -27.67 10.02 -18.65
CA ASP A 66 -27.90 10.87 -17.49
C ASP A 66 -26.61 11.22 -16.71
N ALA A 67 -26.73 12.11 -15.73
CA ALA A 67 -25.61 12.60 -14.93
C ALA A 67 -25.01 11.52 -14.02
N ARG A 68 -25.83 10.58 -13.54
CA ARG A 68 -25.41 9.51 -12.63
C ARG A 68 -24.60 8.46 -13.38
N GLU A 69 -25.02 8.07 -14.58
CA GLU A 69 -24.26 7.21 -15.47
C GLU A 69 -22.92 7.85 -15.83
N ARG A 70 -22.90 9.17 -16.09
CA ARG A 70 -21.65 9.90 -16.35
C ARG A 70 -20.66 9.77 -15.22
N GLU A 71 -21.08 10.04 -13.99
CA GLU A 71 -20.23 9.89 -12.82
C GLU A 71 -19.74 8.44 -12.65
N LYS A 72 -20.62 7.45 -12.86
CA LYS A 72 -20.20 6.03 -12.85
C LYS A 72 -19.07 5.76 -13.85
N TYR A 73 -19.22 6.20 -15.10
CA TYR A 73 -18.19 5.98 -16.13
C TYR A 73 -16.92 6.80 -15.89
N ASP A 74 -17.03 7.98 -15.29
CA ASP A 74 -15.87 8.78 -14.90
C ASP A 74 -15.06 8.04 -13.81
N ASN A 75 -15.72 7.46 -12.81
CA ASN A 75 -15.05 6.66 -11.76
C ASN A 75 -14.40 5.38 -12.32
N LEU A 76 -15.09 4.70 -13.24
CA LEU A 76 -14.54 3.52 -13.94
C LEU A 76 -13.33 3.91 -14.79
N ALA A 77 -13.37 5.05 -15.48
CA ALA A 77 -12.28 5.55 -16.30
C ALA A 77 -11.06 5.95 -15.45
N GLU A 78 -11.28 6.55 -14.29
CA GLU A 78 -10.23 6.91 -13.33
C GLU A 78 -9.48 5.66 -12.87
N LEU A 79 -10.20 4.62 -12.40
CA LEU A 79 -9.57 3.37 -11.99
C LEU A 79 -8.76 2.72 -13.14
N TYR A 80 -9.35 2.69 -14.35
CA TYR A 80 -8.68 2.16 -15.54
C TYR A 80 -7.38 2.91 -15.86
N ALA A 81 -7.40 4.24 -15.72
CA ALA A 81 -6.23 5.08 -15.94
C ALA A 81 -5.13 4.82 -14.89
N VAL A 82 -5.50 4.76 -13.61
CA VAL A 82 -4.53 4.50 -12.53
C VAL A 82 -3.85 3.14 -12.68
N ILE A 83 -4.59 2.06 -12.95
CA ILE A 83 -4.02 0.71 -13.13
C ILE A 83 -3.02 0.69 -14.30
N ASN A 84 -3.37 1.28 -15.45
CA ASN A 84 -2.45 1.39 -16.58
C ASN A 84 -1.20 2.22 -16.25
N THR A 85 -1.37 3.26 -15.43
CA THR A 85 -0.26 4.13 -15.03
C THR A 85 0.72 3.36 -14.14
N ILE A 86 0.22 2.56 -13.19
CA ILE A 86 1.05 1.65 -12.39
C ILE A 86 1.79 0.67 -13.31
N GLN A 87 1.10 0.08 -14.30
CA GLN A 87 1.72 -0.87 -15.25
C GLN A 87 2.88 -0.23 -16.02
N CYS A 88 2.69 0.99 -16.52
CA CYS A 88 3.73 1.75 -17.20
C CYS A 88 4.91 2.07 -16.27
N LEU A 89 4.64 2.49 -15.04
CA LEU A 89 5.67 2.78 -14.04
C LEU A 89 6.51 1.53 -13.71
N GLN A 90 5.86 0.37 -13.52
CA GLN A 90 6.57 -0.89 -13.28
C GLN A 90 7.51 -1.23 -14.44
N LYS A 91 7.02 -1.13 -15.68
CA LYS A 91 7.84 -1.42 -16.87
C LYS A 91 8.99 -0.43 -17.04
N ALA A 92 8.77 0.86 -16.73
CA ALA A 92 9.81 1.87 -16.81
C ALA A 92 10.94 1.60 -15.80
N TYR A 93 10.58 1.21 -14.57
CA TYR A 93 11.53 0.84 -13.52
C TYR A 93 12.34 -0.41 -13.86
N ILE A 94 11.69 -1.48 -14.34
CA ILE A 94 12.37 -2.72 -14.77
C ILE A 94 13.39 -2.46 -15.90
N LYS A 95 13.14 -1.44 -16.72
CA LYS A 95 14.02 -1.03 -17.81
C LYS A 95 14.99 0.08 -17.41
N ASP A 96 15.18 0.34 -16.12
CA ASP A 96 16.07 1.37 -15.55
C ASP A 96 15.85 2.81 -16.08
N HIS A 97 14.64 3.14 -16.52
CA HIS A 97 14.31 4.52 -16.95
C HIS A 97 13.98 5.47 -15.80
N VAL A 98 13.76 4.93 -14.60
CA VAL A 98 13.38 5.68 -13.40
C VAL A 98 14.23 5.18 -12.24
N ASN A 99 14.83 6.07 -11.47
CA ASN A 99 15.62 5.68 -10.31
C ASN A 99 14.74 5.17 -9.16
N SER A 100 15.36 4.46 -8.20
CA SER A 100 14.67 3.82 -7.08
C SER A 100 13.84 4.80 -6.23
N GLN A 101 14.35 6.01 -5.98
CA GLN A 101 13.71 6.99 -5.11
C GLN A 101 12.44 7.56 -5.75
N GLU A 102 12.53 7.99 -7.01
CA GLU A 102 11.39 8.50 -7.79
C GLU A 102 10.32 7.43 -7.99
N TYR A 103 10.75 6.22 -8.34
CA TYR A 103 9.86 5.08 -8.48
C TYR A 103 9.08 4.82 -7.19
N THR A 104 9.76 4.76 -6.04
CA THR A 104 9.14 4.44 -4.76
C THR A 104 8.09 5.50 -4.40
N SER A 105 8.43 6.78 -4.55
CA SER A 105 7.51 7.89 -4.27
C SER A 105 6.29 7.88 -5.19
N ALA A 106 6.49 7.70 -6.50
CA ALA A 106 5.41 7.66 -7.49
C ALA A 106 4.50 6.44 -7.29
N CYS A 107 5.10 5.27 -7.07
CA CYS A 107 4.36 4.01 -6.88
C CYS A 107 3.50 4.06 -5.61
N SER A 108 4.04 4.58 -4.49
CA SER A 108 3.27 4.74 -3.26
C SER A 108 2.05 5.65 -3.44
N LYS A 109 2.20 6.78 -4.15
CA LYS A 109 1.09 7.69 -4.46
C LYS A 109 0.02 7.03 -5.34
N LEU A 110 0.44 6.33 -6.39
CA LEU A 110 -0.48 5.63 -7.30
C LEU A 110 -1.25 4.51 -6.60
N LEU A 111 -0.62 3.78 -5.67
CA LEU A 111 -1.32 2.76 -4.87
C LEU A 111 -2.39 3.35 -3.96
N VAL A 112 -2.15 4.52 -3.36
CA VAL A 112 -3.16 5.24 -2.58
C VAL A 112 -4.32 5.69 -3.48
N GLN A 113 -4.01 6.26 -4.64
CA GLN A 113 -5.02 6.67 -5.63
C GLN A 113 -5.85 5.47 -6.12
N TYR A 114 -5.19 4.34 -6.39
CA TYR A 114 -5.85 3.09 -6.77
C TYR A 114 -6.85 2.65 -5.70
N LYS A 115 -6.46 2.63 -4.42
CA LYS A 115 -7.36 2.24 -3.32
C LYS A 115 -8.59 3.14 -3.25
N ALA A 116 -8.40 4.45 -3.41
CA ALA A 116 -9.49 5.42 -3.41
C ALA A 116 -10.42 5.23 -4.63
N ALA A 117 -9.86 5.08 -5.83
CA ALA A 117 -10.62 4.88 -7.07
C ALA A 117 -11.39 3.56 -7.07
N PHE A 118 -10.78 2.46 -6.60
CA PHE A 118 -11.43 1.17 -6.53
C PHE A 118 -12.61 1.19 -5.55
N LYS A 119 -12.45 1.84 -4.39
CA LYS A 119 -13.52 1.99 -3.39
C LYS A 119 -14.77 2.68 -3.93
N GLN A 120 -14.64 3.60 -4.89
CA GLN A 120 -15.78 4.30 -5.50
C GLN A 120 -16.64 3.41 -6.41
N ILE A 121 -16.08 2.32 -6.94
CA ILE A 121 -16.79 1.40 -7.84
C ILE A 121 -17.00 0.01 -7.24
N GLN A 122 -16.42 -0.26 -6.07
CA GLN A 122 -16.48 -1.56 -5.42
C GLN A 122 -17.93 -1.89 -5.07
N GLY A 123 -18.37 -3.09 -5.47
CA GLY A 123 -19.75 -3.51 -5.29
C GLY A 123 -19.99 -4.89 -5.89
N SER A 124 -21.26 -5.26 -6.12
CA SER A 124 -21.62 -6.57 -6.68
C SER A 124 -21.07 -6.81 -8.09
N GLU A 125 -20.94 -5.74 -8.89
CA GLU A 125 -20.40 -5.81 -10.25
C GLU A 125 -18.87 -6.01 -10.25
N PHE A 126 -18.18 -5.44 -9.26
CA PHE A 126 -16.72 -5.44 -9.15
C PHE A 126 -16.29 -5.73 -7.70
N PRO A 127 -16.35 -6.99 -7.24
CA PRO A 127 -15.93 -7.35 -5.89
C PRO A 127 -14.41 -7.24 -5.73
N THR A 128 -13.65 -7.57 -6.77
CA THR A 128 -12.18 -7.55 -6.78
C THR A 128 -11.62 -6.83 -8.01
N VAL A 129 -10.36 -6.41 -7.95
CA VAL A 129 -9.71 -5.75 -9.09
C VAL A 129 -9.57 -6.66 -10.30
N GLU A 130 -9.40 -7.96 -10.09
CA GLU A 130 -9.33 -8.96 -11.16
C GLU A 130 -10.63 -9.01 -11.96
N SER A 131 -11.79 -8.90 -11.28
CA SER A 131 -13.09 -8.87 -11.95
C SER A 131 -13.23 -7.63 -12.87
N PHE A 132 -12.71 -6.49 -12.42
CA PHE A 132 -12.67 -5.26 -13.21
C PHE A 132 -11.72 -5.39 -14.42
N MET A 133 -10.50 -5.88 -14.18
CA MET A 133 -9.50 -6.08 -15.24
C MET A 133 -9.99 -7.08 -16.29
N LEU A 134 -10.66 -8.16 -15.87
CA LEU A 134 -11.24 -9.14 -16.79
C LEU A 134 -12.35 -8.51 -17.64
N LYS A 135 -13.29 -7.79 -17.02
CA LYS A 135 -14.41 -7.16 -17.72
C LYS A 135 -13.96 -6.15 -18.77
N TYR A 136 -12.95 -5.36 -18.46
CA TYR A 136 -12.39 -4.35 -19.37
C TYR A 136 -11.19 -4.82 -20.18
N ARG A 137 -10.86 -6.12 -20.13
CA ARG A 137 -9.76 -6.76 -20.88
C ARG A 137 -8.42 -6.06 -20.69
N MET A 138 -8.08 -5.75 -19.44
CA MET A 138 -6.82 -5.11 -19.07
C MET A 138 -5.71 -6.15 -18.95
N ASP A 139 -4.67 -6.01 -19.76
CA ASP A 139 -3.44 -6.80 -19.66
C ASP A 139 -2.38 -6.03 -18.86
N CYS A 140 -2.50 -6.08 -17.53
CA CYS A 140 -1.61 -5.34 -16.62
C CYS A 140 -1.05 -6.25 -15.51
N PRO A 141 -0.29 -7.30 -15.84
CA PRO A 141 0.19 -8.27 -14.85
C PRO A 141 1.11 -7.65 -13.80
N ALA A 142 2.01 -6.74 -14.17
CA ALA A 142 2.92 -6.09 -13.22
C ALA A 142 2.19 -5.13 -12.27
N ALA A 143 1.15 -4.43 -12.76
CA ALA A 143 0.29 -3.62 -11.91
C ALA A 143 -0.52 -4.49 -10.95
N LEU A 144 -1.05 -5.62 -11.41
CA LEU A 144 -1.84 -6.52 -10.57
C LEU A 144 -1.02 -7.05 -9.40
N GLU A 145 0.19 -7.56 -9.66
CA GLU A 145 1.10 -8.02 -8.59
C GLU A 145 1.41 -6.89 -7.60
N ARG A 146 1.75 -5.70 -8.10
CA ARG A 146 2.01 -4.53 -7.26
C ARG A 146 0.79 -4.11 -6.42
N ILE A 147 -0.40 -4.18 -6.99
CA ILE A 147 -1.66 -3.87 -6.31
C ILE A 147 -1.93 -4.89 -5.20
N LYS A 148 -1.70 -6.19 -5.46
CA LYS A 148 -1.86 -7.27 -4.47
C LYS A 148 -0.87 -7.13 -3.32
N GLU A 149 0.38 -6.77 -3.59
CA GLU A 149 1.40 -6.51 -2.56
C GLU A 149 1.11 -5.23 -1.76
N GLY A 150 0.48 -4.23 -2.39
CA GLY A 150 0.06 -2.98 -1.74
C GLY A 150 1.20 -2.01 -1.39
N ARG A 151 2.44 -2.28 -1.83
CA ARG A 151 3.66 -1.47 -1.58
C ARG A 151 4.63 -1.54 -2.77
N PRO A 152 5.55 -0.58 -2.99
CA PRO A 152 6.63 -0.64 -4.02
C PRO A 152 7.62 -1.82 -3.89
N ILE A 153 8.26 -2.29 -4.99
CA ILE A 153 9.17 -3.48 -4.99
C ILE A 153 10.47 -3.19 -4.24
N THR A 154 10.82 -1.92 -4.19
CA THR A 154 11.96 -1.39 -3.45
C THR A 154 11.79 -1.53 -1.94
N ILE A 155 10.54 -1.61 -1.47
CA ILE A 155 10.20 -1.83 -0.06
C ILE A 155 9.99 -3.34 0.14
N LYS A 156 11.07 -4.02 0.53
CA LYS A 156 11.01 -5.43 0.96
C LYS A 156 10.22 -5.56 2.26
N ASP A 157 9.59 -6.72 2.44
CA ASP A 157 8.75 -7.04 3.60
C ASP A 157 9.32 -6.54 4.93
N ASP A 158 8.45 -5.94 5.75
CA ASP A 158 8.69 -5.73 7.18
C ASP A 158 8.95 -7.06 7.91
N LYS A 159 8.80 -8.23 7.27
CA LYS A 159 9.15 -9.54 7.84
C LYS A 159 10.63 -9.70 8.17
N ILE A 160 11.55 -9.10 7.40
CA ILE A 160 12.99 -9.16 7.73
C ILE A 160 13.26 -8.29 8.97
N ASN A 161 12.66 -7.10 9.02
CA ASN A 161 12.73 -6.21 10.17
C ASN A 161 12.02 -6.82 11.39
N ALA A 162 10.91 -7.53 11.18
CA ALA A 162 10.15 -8.20 12.23
C ALA A 162 10.93 -9.39 12.77
N SER A 163 11.53 -10.23 11.93
CA SER A 163 12.35 -11.37 12.38
C SER A 163 13.54 -10.89 13.21
N LYS A 164 14.20 -9.81 12.76
CA LYS A 164 15.26 -9.17 13.54
C LYS A 164 14.72 -8.59 14.85
N SER A 165 13.63 -7.83 14.81
CA SER A 165 13.04 -7.22 16.01
C SER A 165 12.49 -8.25 17.01
N ILE A 166 12.00 -9.40 16.53
CA ILE A 166 11.59 -10.55 17.36
C ILE A 166 12.82 -11.13 18.05
N ALA A 167 13.90 -11.37 17.31
CA ALA A 167 15.15 -11.89 17.88
C ALA A 167 15.74 -10.91 18.92
N ASP A 168 15.76 -9.61 18.59
CA ASP A 168 16.22 -8.55 19.49
C ASP A 168 15.34 -8.49 20.76
N TYR A 169 14.00 -8.57 20.62
CA TYR A 169 13.07 -8.59 21.76
C TYR A 169 13.32 -9.78 22.69
N VAL A 170 13.45 -10.98 22.14
CA VAL A 170 13.68 -12.22 22.91
C VAL A 170 15.03 -12.16 23.62
N SER A 171 16.08 -11.78 22.89
CA SER A 171 17.44 -11.67 23.44
C SER A 171 17.50 -10.64 24.56
N LEU A 172 16.90 -9.46 24.37
CA LEU A 172 16.95 -8.37 25.32
C LEU A 172 16.09 -8.63 26.56
N SER A 173 14.94 -9.30 26.40
CA SER A 173 14.12 -9.74 27.54
C SER A 173 14.89 -10.70 28.46
N ILE A 174 15.58 -11.68 27.88
CA ILE A 174 16.44 -12.62 28.62
C ILE A 174 17.57 -11.87 29.31
N THR A 175 18.28 -11.02 28.56
CA THR A 175 19.42 -10.22 29.07
C THR A 175 19.01 -9.35 30.24
N LEU A 176 17.88 -8.64 30.14
CA LEU A 176 17.35 -7.78 31.18
C LEU A 176 16.98 -8.57 32.44
N MET A 177 16.27 -9.70 32.29
CA MET A 177 15.93 -10.57 33.43
C MET A 177 17.18 -11.14 34.11
N ASP A 178 18.20 -11.52 33.34
CA ASP A 178 19.45 -12.05 33.87
C ASP A 178 20.27 -10.98 34.60
N LYS A 179 20.36 -9.75 34.07
CA LYS A 179 20.97 -8.61 34.76
C LYS A 179 20.35 -8.38 36.14
N LEU A 180 19.01 -8.33 36.21
CA LEU A 180 18.29 -8.11 37.46
C LEU A 180 18.53 -9.23 38.48
N ARG A 181 18.65 -10.49 38.02
CA ARG A 181 18.99 -11.66 38.85
C ARG A 181 20.45 -11.67 39.33
N MET A 182 21.35 -10.99 38.62
CA MET A 182 22.76 -10.83 38.98
C MET A 182 23.02 -9.66 39.94
N ASN A 183 21.98 -9.07 40.54
CA ASN A 183 22.05 -7.91 41.43
C ASN A 183 22.56 -6.61 40.76
N MET A 184 22.31 -6.45 39.45
CA MET A 184 22.50 -5.18 38.75
C MET A 184 21.20 -4.38 38.82
N HIS A 185 21.10 -3.48 39.82
CA HIS A 185 19.85 -2.79 40.17
C HIS A 185 19.90 -1.28 39.95
N ALA A 186 21.07 -0.74 39.60
CA ALA A 186 21.25 0.67 39.34
C ALA A 186 20.49 1.08 38.07
N VAL A 187 19.86 2.25 38.11
CA VAL A 187 19.03 2.76 37.01
C VAL A 187 19.84 2.87 35.72
N ASP A 188 21.10 3.31 35.76
CA ASP A 188 21.96 3.40 34.57
C ASP A 188 22.33 2.04 33.95
N GLU A 189 22.25 0.95 34.70
CA GLU A 189 22.50 -0.41 34.22
C GLU A 189 21.24 -1.07 33.61
N VAL A 190 20.05 -0.73 34.14
CA VAL A 190 18.76 -1.35 33.81
C VAL A 190 17.95 -0.54 32.79
N TYR A 191 17.91 0.79 32.95
CA TYR A 191 17.08 1.68 32.12
C TYR A 191 17.40 1.61 30.62
N PRO A 192 18.67 1.60 30.17
CA PRO A 192 18.97 1.54 28.73
C PRO A 192 18.35 0.31 28.05
N ASP A 193 18.50 -0.86 28.66
CA ASP A 193 17.95 -2.12 28.14
C ASP A 193 16.42 -2.11 28.16
N LEU A 194 15.81 -1.61 29.25
CA LEU A 194 14.36 -1.53 29.38
C LEU A 194 13.76 -0.58 28.33
N LYS A 195 14.42 0.55 28.07
CA LYS A 195 14.01 1.52 27.06
C LYS A 195 14.12 0.95 25.66
N GLU A 196 15.23 0.28 25.35
CA GLU A 196 15.40 -0.40 24.06
C GLU A 196 14.34 -1.50 23.87
N LEU A 197 14.01 -2.25 24.92
CA LEU A 197 12.94 -3.25 24.90
C LEU A 197 11.59 -2.62 24.55
N TYR A 198 11.24 -1.50 25.17
CA TYR A 198 10.02 -0.75 24.86
C TYR A 198 10.00 -0.23 23.42
N GLU A 199 11.12 0.30 22.92
CA GLU A 199 11.21 0.78 21.55
C GLU A 199 11.05 -0.35 20.53
N ILE A 200 11.63 -1.53 20.79
CA ILE A 200 11.42 -2.72 19.95
C ILE A 200 9.93 -3.07 19.89
N MET A 201 9.22 -3.07 21.03
CA MET A 201 7.77 -3.32 21.08
C MET A 201 6.98 -2.27 20.30
N CYS A 202 7.43 -1.01 20.25
CA CYS A 202 6.78 0.01 19.45
C CYS A 202 6.95 -0.19 17.94
N ARG A 203 8.05 -0.82 17.51
CA ARG A 203 8.33 -1.11 16.09
C ARG A 203 7.67 -2.40 15.59
N LEU A 204 7.37 -3.33 16.48
CA LEU A 204 6.80 -4.63 16.12
C LEU A 204 5.32 -4.52 15.71
N SER A 205 5.07 -4.52 14.40
CA SER A 205 3.72 -4.48 13.81
C SER A 205 2.90 -5.76 14.00
N ILE A 206 3.53 -6.86 14.43
CA ILE A 206 2.86 -8.13 14.79
C ILE A 206 2.10 -8.03 16.12
N LEU A 207 2.44 -7.05 16.95
CA LEU A 207 1.78 -6.86 18.24
C LEU A 207 0.39 -6.26 18.06
N PRO A 208 -0.62 -6.77 18.78
CA PRO A 208 -1.94 -6.15 18.79
C PRO A 208 -1.86 -4.74 19.43
N PRO A 209 -2.77 -3.82 19.04
CA PRO A 209 -2.76 -2.44 19.54
C PRO A 209 -2.99 -2.34 21.06
N ASP A 210 -3.64 -3.34 21.64
CA ASP A 210 -3.97 -3.51 23.07
C ASP A 210 -3.02 -4.50 23.78
N PHE A 211 -1.78 -4.62 23.30
CA PHE A 211 -0.80 -5.53 23.90
C PHE A 211 -0.39 -5.10 25.31
N GLU A 212 -0.95 -5.77 26.33
CA GLU A 212 -0.73 -5.52 27.77
C GLU A 212 0.76 -5.41 28.15
N GLY A 213 1.62 -6.24 27.54
CA GLY A 213 3.06 -6.21 27.82
C GLY A 213 3.68 -4.84 27.55
N LYS A 214 3.18 -4.11 26.54
CA LYS A 214 3.70 -2.79 26.17
C LYS A 214 3.43 -1.77 27.27
N ASP A 215 2.23 -1.78 27.85
CA ASP A 215 1.86 -0.85 28.90
C ASP A 215 2.65 -1.10 30.19
N LYS A 216 2.87 -2.37 30.55
CA LYS A 216 3.71 -2.74 31.71
C LYS A 216 5.13 -2.21 31.58
N ILE A 217 5.80 -2.48 30.45
CA ILE A 217 7.17 -2.02 30.22
C ILE A 217 7.21 -0.48 30.18
N LYS A 218 6.21 0.17 29.57
CA LYS A 218 6.11 1.63 29.54
C LYS A 218 6.06 2.24 30.95
N CYS A 219 5.25 1.69 31.85
CA CYS A 219 5.17 2.18 33.23
C CYS A 219 6.53 2.13 33.95
N TRP A 220 7.33 1.09 33.71
CA TRP A 220 8.67 0.98 34.27
C TRP A 220 9.66 1.97 33.65
N VAL A 221 9.59 2.18 32.33
CA VAL A 221 10.40 3.20 31.64
C VAL A 221 10.08 4.58 32.19
N GLU A 222 8.79 4.94 32.32
CA GLU A 222 8.35 6.23 32.86
C GLU A 222 8.83 6.43 34.30
N LYS A 223 8.71 5.39 35.14
CA LYS A 223 9.20 5.44 36.52
C LYS A 223 10.70 5.69 36.61
N MET A 224 11.51 4.97 35.83
CA MET A 224 12.96 5.12 35.84
C MET A 224 13.43 6.42 35.20
N ASP A 225 12.65 7.02 34.30
CA ASP A 225 12.92 8.33 33.70
C ASP A 225 12.90 9.46 34.76
N GLU A 226 12.13 9.27 35.83
CA GLU A 226 12.05 10.19 36.98
C GLU A 226 13.15 9.97 38.02
N MET A 227 13.89 8.86 37.93
CA MET A 227 14.98 8.50 38.85
C MET A 227 16.32 9.02 38.35
N LYS A 228 17.32 9.16 39.24
CA LYS A 228 18.68 9.48 38.83
C LYS A 228 19.38 8.20 38.37
N ALA A 229 20.34 8.37 37.47
CA ALA A 229 21.21 7.30 37.00
C ALA A 229 21.86 6.47 38.15
N SER A 230 22.22 7.12 39.26
CA SER A 230 22.85 6.51 40.43
C SER A 230 21.87 5.88 41.44
N ASP A 231 20.56 6.01 41.22
CA ASP A 231 19.57 5.44 42.13
C ASP A 231 19.44 3.94 41.85
N ASP A 232 19.18 3.15 42.88
CA ASP A 232 18.94 1.71 42.79
C ASP A 232 17.45 1.38 42.91
N LEU A 233 17.01 0.35 42.19
CA LEU A 233 15.72 -0.28 42.44
C LEU A 233 15.76 -1.05 43.77
N SER A 234 14.68 -0.98 44.55
CA SER A 234 14.52 -1.82 45.74
C SER A 234 14.32 -3.29 45.37
N ASP A 235 14.66 -4.22 46.28
CA ASP A 235 14.45 -5.66 46.10
C ASP A 235 13.01 -6.03 45.70
N SER A 236 12.03 -5.29 46.24
CA SER A 236 10.61 -5.47 45.88
C SER A 236 10.32 -5.03 44.44
N GLU A 237 10.92 -3.93 44.00
CA GLU A 237 10.73 -3.39 42.65
C GLU A 237 11.41 -4.28 41.62
N VAL A 238 12.60 -4.79 41.93
CA VAL A 238 13.32 -5.75 41.08
C VAL A 238 12.48 -7.02 40.87
N ARG A 239 11.91 -7.59 41.94
CA ARG A 239 11.04 -8.78 41.82
C ARG A 239 9.80 -8.50 40.98
N GLN A 240 9.18 -7.34 41.15
CA GLN A 240 8.01 -6.96 40.35
C GLN A 240 8.39 -6.71 38.88
N LEU A 241 9.52 -6.06 38.61
CA LEU A 241 10.02 -5.81 37.27
C LEU A 241 10.32 -7.12 36.53
N ILE A 242 11.00 -8.08 37.18
CA ILE A 242 11.24 -9.42 36.61
C ILE A 242 9.91 -10.08 36.24
N PHE A 243 8.94 -10.06 37.16
CA PHE A 243 7.63 -10.66 36.93
C PHE A 243 6.88 -10.00 35.74
N ASP A 244 6.92 -8.68 35.63
CA ASP A 244 6.26 -7.95 34.55
C ASP A 244 6.93 -8.19 33.20
N VAL A 245 8.27 -8.25 33.14
CA VAL A 245 9.03 -8.59 31.94
C VAL A 245 8.73 -10.04 31.51
N GLU A 246 8.73 -10.99 32.44
CA GLU A 246 8.39 -12.39 32.16
C GLU A 246 6.93 -12.54 31.69
N SER A 247 6.00 -11.82 32.30
CA SER A 247 4.61 -11.77 31.86
C SER A 247 4.47 -11.20 30.45
N ALA A 248 5.20 -10.13 30.12
CA ALA A 248 5.20 -9.52 28.79
C ALA A 248 5.80 -10.47 27.74
N TYR A 249 6.92 -11.14 28.07
CA TYR A 249 7.55 -12.14 27.24
C TYR A 249 6.61 -13.31 26.94
N ASN A 250 5.95 -13.87 27.96
CA ASN A 250 5.00 -14.97 27.77
C ASN A 250 3.78 -14.55 26.95
N ALA A 251 3.32 -13.31 27.09
CA ALA A 251 2.25 -12.77 26.25
C ALA A 251 2.71 -12.61 24.80
N PHE A 252 3.93 -12.15 24.58
CA PHE A 252 4.55 -12.05 23.26
C PHE A 252 4.67 -13.41 22.58
N ASP A 253 5.14 -14.42 23.32
CA ASP A 253 5.28 -15.78 22.81
C ASP A 253 3.94 -16.37 22.35
N ARG A 254 2.84 -16.13 23.11
CA ARG A 254 1.49 -16.51 22.69
C ARG A 254 1.06 -15.81 21.39
N VAL A 255 1.39 -14.53 21.22
CA VAL A 255 1.10 -13.77 20.00
C VAL A 255 1.84 -14.37 18.80
N LEU A 256 3.09 -14.78 18.97
CA LEU A 256 3.85 -15.44 17.90
C LEU A 256 3.23 -16.78 17.50
N HIS A 257 2.83 -17.60 18.47
CA HIS A 257 2.21 -18.90 18.19
C HIS A 257 0.79 -18.80 17.62
N THR A 258 0.06 -17.72 17.93
CA THR A 258 -1.30 -17.49 17.39
C THR A 258 -1.27 -16.95 15.96
N ASN A 259 -0.21 -16.23 15.58
CA ASN A 259 -0.03 -15.63 14.25
C ASN A 259 0.86 -16.46 13.31
N ALA A 260 1.34 -17.63 13.75
CA ALA A 260 2.08 -18.61 12.95
C ALA A 260 1.14 -19.55 12.20
#